data_AF-A0A944SF51-F1
#
_entry.id   AF-A0A944SF51-F1
#
_cell.length_a   1.000
_cell.length_b   1.000
_cell.length_c   1.000
_cell.angle_alpha   90.00
_cell.angle_beta   90.00
_cell.angle_gamma   90.00
#
_symmetry.space_group_name_H-M   'P 1'
#
loop_
_entity.id
_entity.type
_entity.pdbx_description
1 polymer ?
#
loop_
_entity_poly.entity_id
_entity_poly.type
_entity_poly.pdbx_seq_one_letter_code
_entity_poly.pdbx_strand_id
1 'polypeptide(L)'
;MSRVFFVMVAVAVLLGKSFAAASPLRESPENPYLVQIKAQCVMPRKSNNRDILVNACKQCRAVTVQRHKRGGGFPIKREFRVPARGKVQLSFRGSGKVRVIADAPCDQPDVVDKYEIKDCAKIAKLKNGSPALLNACPVCRGVVLEKVAANGRKERGTYMVGARTALPVPLRGAARLQIVNEIPCKK
;
A
#
# COMPACT_ATOMS: atom_id res chain seq x y z
N MET A 1 -0.26 -93.14 23.02
CA MET A 1 1.22 -93.23 22.95
C MET A 1 1.64 -93.01 21.51
N SER A 2 2.80 -92.36 21.30
CA SER A 2 3.59 -92.23 20.05
C SER A 2 3.10 -91.19 19.02
N ARG A 3 3.69 -89.97 19.01
CA ARG A 3 4.97 -89.53 18.37
C ARG A 3 4.76 -89.19 16.88
N VAL A 4 4.52 -87.92 16.53
CA VAL A 4 5.51 -86.85 16.18
C VAL A 4 6.50 -87.28 15.10
N PHE A 5 6.39 -86.70 13.90
CA PHE A 5 7.54 -86.25 13.12
C PHE A 5 7.21 -84.97 12.33
N PHE A 6 8.08 -83.99 12.54
CA PHE A 6 8.23 -82.72 11.82
C PHE A 6 8.50 -82.92 10.33
N VAL A 7 8.14 -81.94 9.49
CA VAL A 7 9.08 -81.15 8.68
C VAL A 7 8.32 -79.95 8.08
N MET A 8 8.87 -78.76 8.31
CA MET A 8 8.49 -77.48 7.71
C MET A 8 8.80 -77.43 6.22
N VAL A 9 7.94 -76.80 5.41
CA VAL A 9 8.38 -75.86 4.37
C VAL A 9 7.36 -74.72 4.25
N ALA A 10 7.90 -73.50 4.28
CA ALA A 10 7.23 -72.21 4.16
C ALA A 10 6.52 -72.01 2.81
N VAL A 11 5.69 -70.96 2.68
CA VAL A 11 5.87 -69.87 1.71
C VAL A 11 4.62 -68.97 1.61
N ALA A 12 4.91 -67.67 1.51
CA ALA A 12 4.10 -66.57 0.97
C ALA A 12 2.90 -66.03 1.77
N VAL A 13 3.26 -65.11 2.67
CA VAL A 13 2.48 -63.91 3.01
C VAL A 13 2.15 -63.11 1.74
N LEU A 14 0.87 -62.82 1.51
CA LEU A 14 0.45 -61.64 0.73
C LEU A 14 -0.70 -60.94 1.46
N LEU A 15 -0.31 -60.09 2.41
CA LEU A 15 -1.15 -59.04 2.99
C LEU A 15 -1.34 -57.93 1.95
N GLY A 16 -2.47 -57.94 1.25
CA GLY A 16 -2.93 -56.79 0.46
C GLY A 16 -3.41 -55.67 1.37
N LYS A 17 -2.49 -54.80 1.82
CA LYS A 17 -2.84 -53.50 2.43
C LYS A 17 -2.87 -52.44 1.34
N SER A 18 -4.07 -52.07 0.90
CA SER A 18 -4.30 -50.87 0.10
C SER A 18 -4.08 -49.63 0.97
N PHE A 19 -2.90 -49.03 0.90
CA PHE A 19 -2.66 -47.69 1.39
C PHE A 19 -3.22 -46.70 0.35
N ALA A 20 -4.37 -46.10 0.65
CA ALA A 20 -4.85 -44.92 -0.05
C ALA A 20 -3.84 -43.80 0.18
N ALA A 21 -3.20 -43.36 -0.89
CA ALA A 21 -2.30 -42.22 -0.89
C ALA A 21 -3.06 -40.97 -0.45
N ALA A 22 -2.75 -40.45 0.74
CA ALA A 22 -3.19 -39.14 1.18
C ALA A 22 -2.56 -38.09 0.24
N SER A 23 -3.40 -37.43 -0.54
CA SER A 23 -2.99 -36.29 -1.35
C SER A 23 -2.53 -35.15 -0.42
N PRO A 24 -1.40 -34.49 -0.69
CA PRO A 24 -0.99 -33.33 0.10
C PRO A 24 -2.02 -32.22 -0.07
N LEU A 25 -2.54 -31.71 1.06
CA LEU A 25 -3.37 -30.53 1.11
C LEU A 25 -2.59 -29.38 0.48
N ARG A 26 -3.04 -28.95 -0.70
CA ARG A 26 -2.51 -27.79 -1.41
C ARG A 26 -2.83 -26.56 -0.55
N GLU A 27 -1.81 -25.94 0.03
CA GLU A 27 -1.94 -24.64 0.70
C GLU A 27 -2.59 -23.66 -0.28
N SER A 28 -3.79 -23.20 0.09
CA SER A 28 -4.48 -22.14 -0.65
C SER A 28 -3.60 -20.89 -0.57
N PRO A 29 -3.35 -20.19 -1.69
CA PRO A 29 -2.66 -18.90 -1.64
C PRO A 29 -3.42 -17.97 -0.71
N GLU A 30 -2.70 -17.43 0.28
CA GLU A 30 -3.23 -16.48 1.25
C GLU A 30 -3.89 -15.33 0.49
N ASN A 31 -5.19 -15.13 0.75
CA ASN A 31 -5.96 -14.07 0.12
C ASN A 31 -5.35 -12.70 0.52
N PRO A 32 -4.78 -11.92 -0.41
CA PRO A 32 -4.18 -10.62 -0.11
C PRO A 32 -5.21 -9.57 0.36
N TYR A 33 -6.51 -9.90 0.35
CA TYR A 33 -7.59 -9.07 0.88
C TYR A 33 -7.91 -9.31 2.35
N LEU A 34 -7.15 -10.14 3.08
CA LEU A 34 -7.11 -10.02 4.53
C LEU A 34 -6.35 -8.74 4.89
N VAL A 35 -7.02 -7.60 4.71
CA VAL A 35 -6.70 -6.34 5.36
C VAL A 35 -6.63 -6.68 6.84
N GLN A 36 -5.40 -6.85 7.32
CA GLN A 36 -5.07 -7.10 8.69
C GLN A 36 -5.83 -6.02 9.49
N ILE A 37 -6.93 -6.39 10.13
CA ILE A 37 -7.64 -5.50 11.03
C ILE A 37 -6.65 -5.28 12.16
N LYS A 38 -5.77 -4.28 11.99
CA LYS A 38 -4.84 -3.87 13.03
C LYS A 38 -5.73 -3.58 14.21
N ALA A 39 -5.64 -4.43 15.23
CA ALA A 39 -6.39 -4.28 16.46
C ALA A 39 -6.19 -2.82 16.92
N GLN A 40 -7.30 -2.10 17.07
CA GLN A 40 -7.26 -0.71 17.50
C GLN A 40 -6.56 -0.68 18.86
N CYS A 41 -5.34 -0.12 18.87
CA CYS A 41 -4.43 -0.07 20.02
C CYS A 41 -4.94 0.90 21.07
N VAL A 42 -5.56 1.99 20.62
CA VAL A 42 -5.98 3.09 21.47
C VAL A 42 -7.49 3.07 21.67
N MET A 43 -7.91 3.05 22.93
CA MET A 43 -9.32 3.06 23.30
C MET A 43 -9.67 4.32 24.11
N PRO A 44 -10.83 4.94 23.85
CA PRO A 44 -11.35 5.99 24.71
C PRO A 44 -11.91 5.37 26.00
N ARG A 45 -11.56 5.96 27.15
CA ARG A 45 -12.06 5.61 28.48
C ARG A 45 -12.47 6.88 29.23
N LYS A 46 -13.25 6.73 30.30
CA LYS A 46 -13.57 7.83 31.20
C LYS A 46 -12.73 7.72 32.47
N SER A 47 -12.17 8.85 32.92
CA SER A 47 -11.48 8.98 34.19
C SER A 47 -11.79 10.36 34.77
N ASN A 48 -12.26 10.42 36.01
CA ASN A 48 -12.59 11.68 36.71
C ASN A 48 -13.46 12.64 35.87
N ASN A 49 -14.55 12.12 35.27
CA ASN A 49 -15.46 12.84 34.38
C ASN A 49 -14.83 13.45 33.11
N ARG A 50 -13.61 13.05 32.75
CA ARG A 50 -12.93 13.44 31.52
C ARG A 50 -12.73 12.23 30.62
N ASP A 51 -12.82 12.45 29.32
CA ASP A 51 -12.47 11.43 28.34
C ASP A 51 -10.94 11.35 28.22
N ILE A 52 -10.39 10.14 28.35
CA ILE A 52 -8.97 9.85 28.20
C ILE A 52 -8.78 8.83 27.08
N LEU A 53 -7.66 8.91 26.37
CA LEU A 53 -7.21 7.87 25.46
C LEU A 53 -6.19 7.01 26.19
N VAL A 54 -6.35 5.69 26.10
CA VAL A 54 -5.41 4.71 26.66
C VAL A 54 -4.85 3.87 25.53
N ASN A 55 -3.54 3.86 25.37
CA ASN A 55 -2.83 3.06 24.39
C ASN A 55 -2.40 1.74 25.02
N ALA A 56 -2.88 0.61 24.51
CA ALA A 56 -2.46 -0.73 24.95
C ALA A 56 -1.16 -1.19 24.28
N CYS A 57 -0.79 -0.58 23.16
CA CYS A 57 0.37 -0.97 22.37
C CYS A 57 1.69 -0.42 22.92
N LYS A 58 2.78 -1.14 22.67
CA LYS A 58 4.16 -0.80 23.10
C LYS A 58 4.79 0.34 22.28
N GLN A 59 4.07 0.88 21.30
CA GLN A 59 4.56 1.93 20.39
C GLN A 59 3.67 3.17 20.48
N CYS A 60 4.22 4.33 20.14
CA CYS A 60 3.45 5.58 20.04
C CYS A 60 2.38 5.44 18.95
N ARG A 61 1.17 5.94 19.22
CA ARG A 61 0.06 5.94 18.27
C ARG A 61 -0.46 7.35 18.01
N ALA A 62 -0.54 7.74 16.75
CA ALA A 62 -1.23 8.92 16.28
C ALA A 62 -2.68 8.51 15.95
N VAL A 63 -3.64 9.12 16.66
CA VAL A 63 -5.03 8.73 16.56
C VAL A 63 -5.92 9.92 16.25
N THR A 64 -6.84 9.75 15.31
CA THR A 64 -7.88 10.72 15.04
C THR A 64 -9.12 10.35 15.82
N VAL A 65 -9.57 11.28 16.64
CA VAL A 65 -10.75 11.16 17.49
C VAL A 65 -11.87 12.01 16.93
N GLN A 66 -13.04 11.41 16.78
CA GLN A 66 -14.27 12.11 16.45
C GLN A 66 -15.15 12.20 17.69
N ARG A 67 -15.62 13.42 18.00
CA ARG A 67 -16.57 13.67 19.08
C ARG A 67 -17.91 14.14 18.54
N HIS A 68 -18.97 13.47 18.97
CA HIS A 68 -20.35 13.86 18.71
C HIS A 68 -20.91 14.60 19.95
N LYS A 69 -21.40 15.83 19.77
CA LYS A 69 -22.04 16.63 20.83
C LYS A 69 -23.47 16.16 21.06
N ARG A 70 -23.96 16.20 22.30
CA ARG A 70 -25.40 16.08 22.57
C ARG A 70 -26.07 17.41 22.20
N GLY A 71 -27.20 17.36 21.47
CA GLY A 71 -27.96 18.56 21.06
C GLY A 71 -27.73 19.04 19.63
N GLY A 72 -27.10 18.22 18.77
CA GLY A 72 -26.87 18.58 17.37
C GLY A 72 -25.59 19.40 17.13
N GLY A 73 -25.17 19.45 15.87
CA GLY A 73 -23.93 20.10 15.41
C GLY A 73 -22.93 19.14 14.76
N PHE A 74 -22.04 19.69 13.94
CA PHE A 74 -21.06 18.90 13.20
C PHE A 74 -20.07 18.17 14.14
N PRO A 75 -19.77 16.89 13.89
CA PRO A 75 -18.77 16.15 14.66
C PRO A 75 -17.39 16.81 14.57
N ILE A 76 -16.72 16.96 15.72
CA ILE A 76 -15.38 17.56 15.76
C ILE A 76 -14.36 16.44 15.68
N LYS A 77 -13.43 16.54 14.71
CA LYS A 77 -12.29 15.64 14.59
C LYS A 77 -11.04 16.33 15.14
N ARG A 78 -10.24 15.60 15.92
CA ARG A 78 -8.93 16.06 16.42
C ARG A 78 -7.95 14.90 16.45
N GLU A 79 -6.69 15.22 16.20
CA GLU A 79 -5.60 14.25 16.25
C GLU A 79 -4.86 14.34 17.59
N PHE A 80 -4.47 13.19 18.12
CA PHE A 80 -3.71 13.07 19.36
C PHE A 80 -2.57 12.08 19.17
N ARG A 81 -1.41 12.43 19.72
CA ARG A 81 -0.29 11.50 19.88
C ARG A 81 -0.37 10.88 21.27
N VAL A 82 -0.55 9.57 21.33
CA VAL A 82 -0.63 8.81 22.58
C VAL A 82 0.67 8.02 22.75
N PRO A 83 1.45 8.25 23.82
CA PRO A 83 2.70 7.54 24.03
C PRO A 83 2.47 6.03 24.21
N ALA A 84 3.51 5.24 23.99
CA ALA A 84 3.50 3.80 24.21
C ALA A 84 3.02 3.46 25.62
N ARG A 85 2.04 2.55 25.75
CA ARG A 85 1.42 2.16 27.04
C ARG A 85 0.95 3.34 27.91
N GLY A 86 0.72 4.49 27.29
CA GLY A 86 0.43 5.73 27.98
C GLY A 86 -1.03 6.13 27.91
N LYS A 87 -1.32 7.26 28.54
CA LYS A 87 -2.64 7.89 28.55
C LYS A 87 -2.55 9.37 28.18
N VAL A 88 -3.53 9.86 27.45
CA VAL A 88 -3.67 11.28 27.09
C VAL A 88 -5.07 11.73 27.44
N GLN A 89 -5.17 12.84 28.17
CA GLN A 89 -6.45 13.43 28.49
C GLN A 89 -6.96 14.26 27.31
N LEU A 90 -8.21 14.04 26.92
CA LEU A 90 -8.83 14.85 25.88
C LEU A 90 -9.28 16.20 26.44
N SER A 91 -9.12 17.25 25.65
CA SER A 91 -9.51 18.63 25.99
C SER A 91 -11.00 18.91 25.76
N PHE A 92 -11.81 17.89 25.50
CA PHE A 92 -13.23 18.06 25.24
C PHE A 92 -13.99 18.35 26.54
N ARG A 93 -14.78 19.44 26.55
CA ARG A 93 -15.68 19.80 27.64
C ARG A 93 -17.12 19.38 27.33
N GLY A 94 -17.88 19.04 28.38
CA GLY A 94 -19.32 18.77 28.31
C GLY A 94 -19.69 17.35 27.86
N SER A 95 -20.99 17.09 27.77
CA SER A 95 -21.52 15.77 27.42
C SER A 95 -21.39 15.49 25.92
N GLY A 96 -20.91 14.30 25.57
CA GLY A 96 -20.69 13.88 24.19
C GLY A 96 -20.12 12.48 24.13
N LYS A 97 -20.20 11.83 22.96
CA LYS A 97 -19.60 10.52 22.73
C LYS A 97 -18.33 10.70 21.91
N VAL A 98 -17.26 10.06 22.36
CA VAL A 98 -15.94 10.07 21.73
C VAL A 98 -15.71 8.71 21.07
N ARG A 99 -15.27 8.73 19.81
CA ARG A 99 -14.88 7.53 19.06
C ARG A 99 -13.53 7.77 18.39
N VAL A 100 -12.66 6.77 18.45
CA VAL A 100 -11.42 6.77 17.66
C VAL A 100 -11.77 6.28 16.25
N ILE A 101 -11.50 7.09 15.23
CA ILE A 101 -11.83 6.81 13.83
C ILE A 101 -10.60 6.43 13.00
N ALA A 102 -9.40 6.80 13.44
CA ALA A 102 -8.15 6.37 12.83
C ALA A 102 -7.13 6.08 13.93
N ASP A 103 -6.33 5.03 13.73
CA ASP A 103 -5.29 4.61 14.66
C ASP A 103 -4.07 4.14 13.87
N ALA A 104 -2.99 4.92 13.92
CA ALA A 104 -1.75 4.66 13.20
C ALA A 104 -0.53 4.84 14.12
N PRO A 105 0.63 4.24 13.83
CA PRO A 105 1.85 4.55 14.57
C PRO A 105 2.21 6.05 14.40
N CYS A 106 2.85 6.65 15.41
CA CYS A 106 3.29 8.06 15.35
C CYS A 106 4.36 8.25 14.29
N ASP A 107 5.35 7.36 14.30
CA ASP A 107 6.39 7.29 13.29
C ASP A 107 5.87 6.35 12.21
N GLN A 108 5.09 6.91 11.29
CA GLN A 108 4.95 6.24 10.00
C GLN A 108 6.29 6.49 9.30
N PRO A 109 7.12 5.47 9.02
CA PRO A 109 8.06 5.67 7.93
C PRO A 109 7.18 6.09 6.76
N ASP A 110 7.45 7.26 6.19
CA ASP A 110 6.80 7.70 4.98
C ASP A 110 7.06 6.63 3.93
N VAL A 111 6.18 5.63 3.84
CA VAL A 111 6.04 4.79 2.66
C VAL A 111 5.30 5.66 1.64
N VAL A 112 5.86 6.83 1.36
CA VAL A 112 5.94 7.25 -0.02
C VAL A 112 6.75 6.13 -0.61
N ASP A 113 6.10 5.22 -1.32
CA ASP A 113 6.80 4.39 -2.29
C ASP A 113 7.49 5.39 -3.23
N LYS A 114 8.69 5.83 -2.85
CA LYS A 114 9.68 6.37 -3.73
C LYS A 114 10.10 5.17 -4.55
N TYR A 115 9.21 4.76 -5.46
CA TYR A 115 9.64 4.26 -6.73
C TYR A 115 10.51 5.37 -7.30
N GLU A 116 11.82 5.32 -7.00
CA GLU A 116 12.86 5.94 -7.80
C GLU A 116 12.83 5.25 -9.16
N ILE A 117 11.73 5.41 -9.89
CA ILE A 117 11.75 5.21 -11.33
C ILE A 117 12.22 6.56 -11.86
N LYS A 118 13.53 6.77 -11.74
CA LYS A 118 14.22 7.81 -12.48
C LYS A 118 14.12 7.39 -13.95
N ASP A 119 13.57 8.29 -14.77
CA ASP A 119 13.49 8.21 -16.24
C ASP A 119 12.40 7.26 -16.82
N CYS A 120 11.12 7.54 -16.54
CA CYS A 120 10.03 6.90 -17.30
C CYS A 120 9.81 7.54 -18.66
N ALA A 121 10.04 8.85 -18.77
CA ALA A 121 9.75 9.63 -19.95
C ALA A 121 10.94 9.61 -20.92
N LYS A 122 10.68 9.29 -22.19
CA LYS A 122 11.69 9.29 -23.26
C LYS A 122 11.17 9.98 -24.51
N ILE A 123 12.05 10.67 -25.22
CA ILE A 123 11.73 11.24 -26.53
C ILE A 123 12.05 10.18 -27.58
N ALA A 124 11.08 9.83 -28.42
CA ALA A 124 11.24 8.88 -29.51
C ALA A 124 10.58 9.40 -30.79
N LYS A 125 10.82 8.73 -31.91
CA LYS A 125 10.13 9.00 -33.17
C LYS A 125 9.01 7.98 -33.37
N LEU A 126 7.83 8.44 -33.76
CA LEU A 126 6.76 7.56 -34.21
C LEU A 126 7.10 6.96 -35.58
N LYS A 127 6.32 5.96 -35.99
CA LYS A 127 6.39 5.38 -37.33
C LYS A 127 6.27 6.40 -38.46
N ASN A 128 5.59 7.52 -38.22
CA ASN A 128 5.43 8.64 -39.14
C ASN A 128 6.61 9.63 -39.12
N GLY A 129 7.68 9.36 -38.36
CA GLY A 129 8.85 10.24 -38.23
C GLY A 129 8.65 11.44 -37.28
N SER A 130 7.43 11.69 -36.80
CA SER A 130 7.18 12.78 -35.84
C SER A 130 7.71 12.42 -34.44
N PRO A 131 8.26 13.38 -33.69
CA PRO A 131 8.71 13.11 -32.34
C PRO A 131 7.52 12.98 -31.38
N ALA A 132 7.67 12.10 -30.41
CA ALA A 132 6.75 11.93 -29.32
C ALA A 132 7.47 11.70 -28.01
N LEU A 133 6.71 11.95 -26.96
CA LEU A 133 7.06 11.67 -25.59
C LEU A 133 6.43 10.33 -25.19
N LEU A 134 7.28 9.34 -24.91
CA LEU A 134 6.89 8.01 -24.46
C LEU A 134 6.96 7.95 -22.94
N ASN A 135 5.97 7.33 -22.32
CA ASN A 135 5.99 6.97 -20.91
C ASN A 135 6.12 5.46 -20.76
N ALA A 136 7.27 4.97 -20.28
CA ALA A 136 7.49 3.55 -20.03
C ALA A 136 6.79 3.03 -18.76
N CYS A 137 6.37 3.93 -17.88
CA CYS A 137 5.83 3.57 -16.57
C CYS A 137 4.34 3.23 -16.61
N PRO A 138 3.86 2.37 -15.68
CA PRO A 138 2.46 2.00 -15.56
C PRO A 138 1.59 3.09 -14.91
N VAL A 139 2.15 4.28 -14.69
CA VAL A 139 1.48 5.41 -14.06
C VAL A 139 1.62 6.66 -14.93
N CYS A 140 0.68 7.59 -14.82
CA CYS A 140 0.73 8.88 -15.51
C CYS A 140 1.98 9.68 -15.09
N ARG A 141 2.59 10.36 -16.07
CA ARG A 141 3.73 11.26 -15.85
C ARG A 141 3.45 12.66 -16.40
N GLY A 142 3.73 13.66 -15.58
CA GLY A 142 3.84 15.06 -16.00
C GLY A 142 5.29 15.35 -16.35
N VAL A 143 5.52 15.82 -17.57
CA VAL A 143 6.86 16.03 -18.12
C VAL A 143 7.02 17.47 -18.56
N VAL A 144 8.10 18.10 -18.13
CA VAL A 144 8.51 19.43 -18.63
C VAL A 144 9.47 19.22 -19.78
N LEU A 145 9.03 19.61 -20.97
CA LEU A 145 9.81 19.52 -22.19
C LEU A 145 10.27 20.91 -22.61
N GLU A 146 11.58 21.06 -22.80
CA GLU A 146 12.22 22.25 -23.36
C GLU A 146 12.47 22.04 -24.86
N LYS A 147 11.99 22.98 -25.65
CA LYS A 147 12.22 23.10 -27.08
C LYS A 147 13.30 24.14 -27.30
N VAL A 148 14.37 23.76 -28.00
CA VAL A 148 15.48 24.64 -28.32
C VAL A 148 15.45 24.90 -29.83
N ALA A 149 15.21 26.14 -30.22
CA ALA A 149 15.26 26.57 -31.62
C ALA A 149 16.72 26.65 -32.12
N ALA A 150 16.91 26.71 -33.44
CA ALA A 150 18.24 26.78 -34.04
C ALA A 150 19.05 28.03 -33.61
N ASN A 151 18.35 29.12 -33.27
CA ASN A 151 18.95 30.35 -32.74
C ASN A 151 19.23 30.31 -31.22
N GLY A 152 19.06 29.14 -30.58
CA GLY A 152 19.26 28.97 -29.14
C GLY A 152 18.09 29.42 -28.26
N ARG A 153 17.00 29.96 -28.84
CA ARG A 153 15.80 30.31 -28.07
C ARG A 153 15.19 29.05 -27.45
N LYS A 154 14.86 29.14 -26.16
CA LYS A 154 14.27 28.05 -25.38
C LYS A 154 12.81 28.33 -25.07
N GLU A 155 11.96 27.34 -25.25
CA GLU A 155 10.55 27.36 -24.90
C GLU A 155 10.21 26.12 -24.09
N ARG A 156 9.56 26.28 -22.94
CA ARG A 156 9.17 25.15 -22.09
C ARG A 156 7.67 24.90 -22.19
N GLY A 157 7.30 23.64 -22.30
CA GLY A 157 5.91 23.19 -22.22
C GLY A 157 5.77 22.02 -21.26
N THR A 158 4.64 21.94 -20.59
CA THR A 158 4.29 20.83 -19.72
C THR A 158 3.34 19.89 -20.44
N TYR A 159 3.63 18.60 -20.38
CA TYR A 159 2.86 17.56 -21.06
C TYR A 159 2.46 16.49 -20.06
N MET A 160 1.21 16.04 -20.13
CA MET A 160 0.75 14.87 -19.40
C MET A 160 0.75 13.66 -20.32
N VAL A 161 1.45 12.60 -19.91
CA VAL A 161 1.53 11.35 -20.67
C VAL A 161 0.93 10.23 -19.83
N GLY A 162 -0.10 9.58 -20.39
CA GLY A 162 -0.76 8.45 -19.75
C GLY A 162 0.20 7.27 -19.55
N ALA A 163 -0.18 6.32 -18.68
CA ALA A 163 0.58 5.12 -18.41
C ALA A 163 0.84 4.31 -19.70
N ARG A 164 2.10 3.94 -19.98
CA ARG A 164 2.48 3.16 -21.17
C ARG A 164 1.98 3.74 -22.50
N THR A 165 1.88 5.05 -22.59
CA THR A 165 1.40 5.73 -23.80
C THR A 165 2.48 6.58 -24.47
N ALA A 166 2.20 6.94 -25.72
CA ALA A 166 2.99 7.87 -26.52
C ALA A 166 2.16 9.13 -26.79
N LEU A 167 2.71 10.30 -26.49
CA LEU A 167 2.11 11.60 -26.80
C LEU A 167 2.89 12.27 -27.92
N PRO A 168 2.31 12.50 -29.12
CA PRO A 168 2.98 13.24 -30.18
C PRO A 168 3.24 14.68 -29.76
N VAL A 169 4.44 15.19 -30.03
CA VAL A 169 4.83 16.55 -29.67
C VAL A 169 5.14 17.35 -30.94
N PRO A 170 4.49 18.51 -31.16
CA PRO A 170 4.75 19.32 -32.33
C PRO A 170 6.11 20.04 -32.22
N LEU A 171 6.94 19.96 -33.27
CA LEU A 171 8.28 20.57 -33.29
C LEU A 171 8.26 22.09 -33.46
N ARG A 172 7.26 22.71 -34.12
CA ARG A 172 7.09 24.18 -34.29
C ARG A 172 8.40 25.02 -34.22
N GLY A 173 9.38 24.74 -35.10
CA GLY A 173 10.63 25.51 -35.19
C GLY A 173 11.74 25.13 -34.19
N ALA A 174 11.53 24.09 -33.38
CA ALA A 174 12.54 23.53 -32.49
C ALA A 174 13.55 22.67 -33.27
N ALA A 175 14.83 22.96 -33.09
CA ALA A 175 15.93 22.14 -33.58
C ALA A 175 16.21 20.93 -32.66
N ARG A 176 15.95 21.08 -31.35
CA ARG A 176 16.17 20.04 -30.35
C ARG A 176 15.08 20.05 -29.29
N LEU A 177 14.76 18.87 -28.78
CA LEU A 177 13.86 18.65 -27.64
C LEU A 177 14.66 18.08 -26.46
N GLN A 178 14.35 18.51 -25.25
CA GLN A 178 15.00 18.04 -24.03
C GLN A 178 13.99 17.91 -22.90
N ILE A 179 14.00 16.78 -22.20
CA ILE A 179 13.25 16.62 -20.96
C ILE A 179 14.03 17.31 -19.86
N VAL A 180 13.40 18.28 -19.19
CA VAL A 180 14.01 19.06 -18.09
C VAL A 180 13.57 18.51 -16.75
N ASN A 181 12.34 18.02 -16.66
CA ASN A 181 11.81 17.48 -15.42
C ASN A 181 10.72 16.44 -15.70
N GLU A 182 10.55 15.50 -14.78
CA GLU A 182 9.53 14.47 -14.80
C GLU A 182 8.96 14.27 -13.39
N ILE A 183 7.64 14.28 -13.26
CA ILE A 183 6.94 14.03 -12.00
C ILE A 183 5.78 13.04 -12.21
N PRO A 184 5.44 12.20 -11.21
CA PRO A 184 4.20 11.43 -11.26
C PRO A 184 2.98 12.36 -11.22
N CYS A 185 1.93 12.04 -12.00
CA CYS A 185 0.67 12.77 -11.93
C CYS A 185 0.01 12.56 -10.56
N LYS A 186 -0.61 13.61 -10.01
CA LYS A 186 -1.48 13.46 -8.83
C LYS A 186 -2.74 12.69 -9.24
N LYS A 187 -3.18 11.76 -8.37
CA LYS A 187 -4.48 11.09 -8.49
C LYS A 187 -5.61 12.03 -8.10
#